data_AF-A0A486PAR8-F1
#
_entry.id   AF-A0A486PAR8-F1
#
_cell.length_a   1.000
_cell.length_b   1.000
_cell.length_c   1.000
_cell.angle_alpha   90.00
_cell.angle_beta   90.00
_cell.angle_gamma   90.00
#
_symmetry.space_group_name_H-M   'P 1'
#
loop_
_entity.id
_entity.type
_entity.pdbx_description
1 polymer ?
#
loop_
_entity_poly.entity_id
_entity_poly.type
_entity_poly.pdbx_seq_one_letter_code
_entity_poly.pdbx_strand_id
1 'polypeptide(L)'
;MKINEISQWEEEIYLLRRNDRVLGGVDGVANMQARQLANRTQYLKALLELQGENIDGAIDSLRGDLKSPAGWGETISAGYQSMESRFQEQATIFDFIKNETDIQTLKYAAGVDVDVSRAVEDAIKAGKTALYFPPVPGVYNIGDVDGAQSGFIIHGHARKPYTVSTDSSFNGCGTVIRLLQGATRLMTFNTRMTFINVLLDGRSLSVNLMQGATQLNGCRFISCGVYRWSTAFGRANNYIGTLYVKDTNVSENVTGFYNLIDSRVIDSTINKNYGRGVSLLTGANNNVFLGVRNEWNEKENYYSYGAGMNEVSGELCDRAGLAAFVASGGGSWIVSNHVVRRSGKNAAAGSDDNCHFRVEGEGSFIMLSNVMTLAGRGDSGEGNLSPERTFITTGNSANMKVIAAGCDLSGCTSVSGIIREKTTAIKNISGCLGTPDICNSGLAQCEDGHEYIGPPLKKGILTANGTLVYTHTQKALESWQSPVFRILKIQVRRPFDGNTEYYRVPMSFKYESTAVAMTVISSEQKSGPSGAWGYGDGSSVAVSINVSADGSTLSITLTGKDNYDREVNSYLENW
;
A
#
# COMPACT_ATOMS: atom_id res chain seq x y z
N MET A 1 0.94 -96.25 -2.07
CA MET A 1 2.30 -95.96 -1.57
C MET A 1 2.63 -94.53 -1.94
N LYS A 2 3.20 -93.72 -1.04
CA LYS A 2 3.53 -92.31 -1.28
C LYS A 2 5.04 -92.13 -1.11
N ILE A 3 5.60 -91.10 -1.73
CA ILE A 3 6.98 -90.67 -1.47
C ILE A 3 6.98 -89.96 -0.12
N ASN A 4 7.87 -90.35 0.78
CA ASN A 4 8.10 -89.64 2.03
C ASN A 4 9.17 -88.59 1.77
N GLU A 5 8.79 -87.33 1.87
CA GLU A 5 9.66 -86.19 1.64
C GLU A 5 10.40 -85.84 2.93
N ILE A 6 11.71 -85.66 2.85
CA ILE A 6 12.52 -85.12 3.93
C ILE A 6 13.20 -83.85 3.43
N SER A 7 13.31 -82.84 4.31
CA SER A 7 13.96 -81.57 3.98
C SER A 7 15.47 -81.75 3.86
N GLN A 8 15.92 -82.24 2.71
CA GLN A 8 17.32 -82.53 2.42
C GLN A 8 17.65 -82.13 0.97
N TRP A 9 18.78 -81.45 0.78
CA TRP A 9 19.36 -81.26 -0.54
C TRP A 9 20.12 -82.52 -0.96
N GLU A 10 19.60 -83.22 -1.95
CA GLU A 10 20.32 -84.32 -2.60
C GLU A 10 21.39 -83.71 -3.53
N GLU A 11 22.64 -84.14 -3.49
CA GLU A 11 23.70 -83.52 -4.34
C GLU A 11 23.52 -83.84 -5.83
N GLU A 12 22.97 -85.01 -6.14
CA GLU A 12 22.77 -85.49 -7.52
C GLU A 12 21.40 -86.16 -7.71
N ILE A 13 20.88 -86.11 -8.94
CA ILE A 13 19.68 -86.85 -9.33
C ILE A 13 20.14 -88.07 -10.12
N TYR A 14 19.86 -89.25 -9.59
CA TYR A 14 20.22 -90.50 -10.24
C TYR A 14 19.55 -90.61 -11.61
N LEU A 15 20.24 -91.10 -12.64
CA LEU A 15 19.62 -91.44 -13.92
C LEU A 15 19.56 -92.95 -14.06
N LEU A 16 18.38 -93.48 -14.38
CA LEU A 16 18.20 -94.90 -14.66
C LEU A 16 19.16 -95.35 -15.76
N ARG A 17 19.92 -96.40 -15.47
CA ARG A 17 20.91 -97.00 -16.37
C ARG A 17 20.34 -98.27 -16.99
N ARG A 18 20.87 -98.66 -18.14
CA ARG A 18 20.42 -99.86 -18.87
C ARG A 18 20.53 -101.16 -18.07
N ASN A 19 21.45 -101.21 -17.10
CA ASN A 19 21.67 -102.39 -16.24
C ASN A 19 20.87 -102.34 -14.93
N ASP A 20 20.07 -101.31 -14.70
CA ASP A 20 19.26 -101.21 -13.48
C ASP A 20 18.04 -102.13 -13.57
N ARG A 21 17.78 -102.84 -12.48
CA ARG A 21 16.54 -103.59 -12.33
C ARG A 21 15.41 -102.61 -12.00
N VAL A 22 14.48 -102.42 -12.94
CA VAL A 22 13.32 -101.51 -12.79
C VAL A 22 12.35 -102.08 -11.76
N LEU A 23 12.63 -101.80 -10.48
CA LEU A 23 11.81 -102.17 -9.35
C LEU A 23 10.96 -100.95 -8.93
N GLY A 24 9.66 -101.18 -8.75
CA GLY A 24 8.78 -100.26 -8.05
C GLY A 24 8.88 -100.43 -6.53
N GLY A 25 8.06 -99.71 -5.77
CA GLY A 25 8.11 -99.71 -4.30
C GLY A 25 8.82 -98.47 -3.73
N VAL A 26 8.81 -98.32 -2.40
CA VAL A 26 9.36 -97.14 -1.69
C VAL A 26 10.85 -96.95 -2.01
N ASP A 27 11.58 -98.06 -2.13
CA ASP A 27 13.02 -98.11 -2.41
C ASP A 27 13.34 -98.64 -3.81
N GLY A 28 12.34 -98.68 -4.68
CA GLY A 28 12.52 -99.08 -6.06
C GLY A 28 13.38 -98.07 -6.82
N VAL A 29 14.35 -98.56 -7.61
CA VAL A 29 15.25 -97.70 -8.42
C VAL A 29 14.46 -96.79 -9.36
N ALA A 30 13.28 -97.23 -9.82
CA ALA A 30 12.40 -96.44 -10.67
C ALA A 30 11.85 -95.17 -9.99
N ASN A 31 11.73 -95.18 -8.65
CA ASN A 31 11.18 -94.07 -7.87
C ASN A 31 12.26 -93.20 -7.20
N MET A 32 13.53 -93.58 -7.33
CA MET A 32 14.66 -92.89 -6.68
C MET A 32 14.74 -91.43 -7.11
N GLN A 33 14.60 -91.16 -8.41
CA GLN A 33 14.56 -89.81 -8.98
C GLN A 33 13.46 -88.94 -8.38
N ALA A 34 12.24 -89.49 -8.33
CA ALA A 34 11.08 -88.79 -7.82
C ALA A 34 11.25 -88.48 -6.32
N ARG A 35 11.84 -89.40 -5.54
CA ARG A 35 12.17 -89.18 -4.13
C ARG A 35 13.24 -88.11 -3.95
N GLN A 36 14.31 -88.14 -4.75
CA GLN A 36 15.38 -87.14 -4.66
C GLN A 36 14.88 -85.74 -5.02
N LEU A 37 14.05 -85.64 -6.07
CA LEU A 37 13.42 -84.38 -6.46
C LEU A 37 12.45 -83.88 -5.37
N ALA A 38 11.63 -84.77 -4.80
CA ALA A 38 10.71 -84.41 -3.73
C ALA A 38 11.44 -83.92 -2.47
N ASN A 39 12.57 -84.54 -2.10
CA ASN A 39 13.42 -84.07 -0.99
C ASN A 39 14.00 -82.67 -1.25
N ARG A 40 14.53 -82.44 -2.46
CA ARG A 40 15.01 -81.10 -2.86
C ARG A 40 13.89 -80.07 -2.85
N THR A 41 12.70 -80.42 -3.33
CA THR A 41 11.53 -79.52 -3.30
C THR A 41 11.13 -79.18 -1.87
N GLN A 42 11.09 -80.16 -0.96
CA GLN A 42 10.78 -79.93 0.44
C GLN A 42 11.85 -79.07 1.14
N TYR A 43 13.13 -79.27 0.81
CA TYR A 43 14.23 -78.42 1.29
C TYR A 43 14.10 -76.96 0.81
N LEU A 44 13.82 -76.74 -0.48
CA LEU A 44 13.63 -75.40 -1.04
C LEU A 44 12.40 -74.71 -0.44
N LYS A 45 11.32 -75.45 -0.21
CA LYS A 45 10.12 -74.93 0.45
C LYS A 45 10.43 -74.47 1.88
N ALA A 46 11.14 -75.28 2.65
CA ALA A 46 11.54 -74.91 4.02
C ALA A 46 12.42 -73.65 4.05
N LEU A 47 13.35 -73.50 3.11
CA LEU A 47 14.15 -72.28 2.96
C LEU A 47 13.29 -71.06 2.60
N LEU A 48 12.32 -71.22 1.70
CA LEU A 48 11.43 -70.14 1.27
C LEU A 48 10.52 -69.70 2.42
N GLU A 49 9.98 -70.63 3.20
CA GLU A 49 9.16 -70.36 4.38
C GLU A 49 9.97 -69.62 5.45
N LEU A 50 11.20 -70.07 5.72
CA LEU A 50 12.10 -69.40 6.66
C LEU A 50 12.52 -68.00 6.17
N GLN A 51 12.69 -67.81 4.87
CA GLN A 51 12.94 -66.50 4.29
C GLN A 51 11.72 -65.59 4.39
N GLY A 52 10.51 -66.13 4.20
CA GLY A 52 9.24 -65.43 4.42
C GLY A 52 9.08 -64.96 5.86
N GLU A 53 9.29 -65.84 6.84
CA GLU A 53 9.24 -65.50 8.27
C GLU A 53 10.26 -64.41 8.66
N ASN A 54 11.48 -64.47 8.11
CA ASN A 54 12.50 -63.43 8.32
C ASN A 54 12.10 -62.09 7.70
N ILE A 55 11.47 -62.09 6.53
CA ILE A 55 10.96 -60.88 5.88
C ILE A 55 9.79 -60.29 6.67
N ASP A 56 8.84 -61.12 7.11
CA ASP A 56 7.69 -60.69 7.91
C ASP A 56 8.14 -60.15 9.27
N GLY A 57 9.09 -60.81 9.94
CA GLY A 57 9.70 -60.31 11.17
C GLY A 57 10.44 -58.98 10.98
N ALA A 58 11.16 -58.81 9.86
CA ALA A 58 11.80 -57.54 9.54
C ALA A 58 10.78 -56.43 9.25
N ILE A 59 9.68 -56.75 8.54
CA ILE A 59 8.59 -55.80 8.26
C ILE A 59 7.86 -55.40 9.54
N ASP A 60 7.60 -56.33 10.45
CA ASP A 60 6.95 -56.03 11.73
C ASP A 60 7.86 -55.24 12.67
N SER A 61 9.18 -55.48 12.67
CA SER A 61 10.15 -54.62 13.34
C SER A 61 10.11 -53.20 12.78
N LEU A 62 10.18 -53.04 11.44
CA LEU A 62 10.06 -51.75 10.74
C LEU A 62 8.75 -51.03 11.06
N ARG A 63 7.62 -51.75 11.12
CA ARG A 63 6.31 -51.21 11.51
C ARG A 63 6.25 -50.83 12.99
N GLY A 64 6.92 -51.58 13.86
CA GLY A 64 7.08 -51.26 15.28
C GLY A 64 7.87 -49.97 15.46
N ASP A 65 8.97 -49.83 14.73
CA ASP A 65 9.80 -48.62 14.74
C ASP A 65 9.03 -47.40 14.22
N LEU A 66 8.27 -47.54 13.12
CA LEU A 66 7.41 -46.47 12.58
C LEU A 66 6.28 -46.04 13.55
N LYS A 67 5.81 -46.93 14.42
CA LYS A 67 4.72 -46.66 15.37
C LYS A 67 5.21 -46.16 16.72
N SER A 68 6.52 -46.25 17.01
CA SER A 68 7.08 -45.77 18.26
C SER A 68 7.29 -44.25 18.20
N PRO A 69 6.93 -43.50 19.27
CA PRO A 69 7.19 -42.06 19.33
C PRO A 69 8.69 -41.69 19.24
N ALA A 70 9.59 -42.64 19.50
CA ALA A 70 11.05 -42.48 19.41
C ALA A 70 11.64 -42.81 18.02
N GLY A 71 10.90 -43.51 17.14
CA GLY A 71 11.37 -43.94 15.81
C GLY A 71 11.53 -42.81 14.79
N TRP A 72 11.11 -41.59 15.13
CA TRP A 72 11.31 -40.39 14.32
C TRP A 72 12.71 -39.75 14.52
N GLY A 73 13.54 -40.33 15.40
CA GLY A 73 14.72 -39.67 15.96
C GLY A 73 15.96 -39.55 15.08
N GLU A 74 16.48 -40.60 14.42
CA GLU A 74 17.91 -40.54 14.02
C GLU A 74 18.35 -41.22 12.71
N THR A 75 17.51 -41.90 11.92
CA THR A 75 18.06 -42.73 10.81
C THR A 75 17.38 -42.65 9.43
N ILE A 76 16.36 -41.80 9.22
CA ILE A 76 15.81 -41.55 7.87
C ILE A 76 16.17 -40.13 7.41
N SER A 77 17.44 -39.92 7.08
CA SER A 77 17.89 -38.75 6.31
C SER A 77 17.90 -39.11 4.83
N ALA A 78 16.72 -39.10 4.20
CA ALA A 78 16.59 -39.02 2.75
C ALA A 78 16.06 -37.62 2.38
N GLY A 79 16.95 -36.63 2.32
CA GLY A 79 16.86 -35.48 1.42
C GLY A 79 15.71 -34.47 1.54
N TYR A 80 14.70 -34.69 2.38
CA TYR A 80 13.66 -33.71 2.71
C TYR A 80 13.30 -33.86 4.19
N GLN A 81 13.85 -32.99 5.03
CA GLN A 81 13.28 -32.73 6.35
C GLN A 81 11.81 -32.31 6.16
N SER A 82 10.89 -32.88 6.93
CA SER A 82 9.50 -32.42 6.92
C SER A 82 9.44 -30.98 7.47
N MET A 83 8.41 -30.21 7.09
CA MET A 83 8.20 -28.88 7.68
C MET A 83 8.09 -28.98 9.20
N GLU A 84 7.45 -30.06 9.69
CA GLU A 84 7.35 -30.45 11.10
C GLU A 84 8.74 -30.56 11.78
N SER A 85 9.72 -31.22 11.16
CA SER A 85 11.07 -31.37 11.74
C SER A 85 11.86 -30.06 11.72
N ARG A 86 11.61 -29.18 10.73
CA ARG A 86 12.16 -27.81 10.74
C ARG A 86 11.53 -26.92 11.82
N PHE A 87 10.26 -27.15 12.14
CA PHE A 87 9.60 -26.51 13.29
C PHE A 87 10.07 -27.09 14.62
N GLN A 88 10.48 -28.36 14.68
CA GLN A 88 11.06 -29.00 15.87
C GLN A 88 12.50 -28.54 16.18
N GLU A 89 13.27 -28.05 15.18
CA GLU A 89 14.56 -27.37 15.42
C GLU A 89 14.38 -25.96 16.03
N GLN A 90 13.16 -25.41 16.03
CA GLN A 90 12.83 -24.13 16.62
C GLN A 90 12.14 -24.31 17.97
N ALA A 91 12.56 -23.54 18.97
CA ALA A 91 11.93 -23.54 20.28
C ALA A 91 10.44 -23.19 20.15
N THR A 92 9.57 -24.07 20.64
CA THR A 92 8.12 -23.81 20.67
C THR A 92 7.73 -23.25 22.04
N ILE A 93 6.69 -22.42 22.08
CA ILE A 93 6.14 -21.93 23.35
C ILE A 93 5.75 -23.07 24.30
N PHE A 94 5.36 -24.24 23.78
CA PHE A 94 5.02 -25.41 24.59
C PHE A 94 6.21 -25.96 25.38
N ASP A 95 7.45 -25.76 24.93
CA ASP A 95 8.65 -26.19 25.66
C ASP A 95 8.82 -25.42 26.99
N PHE A 96 8.14 -24.28 27.13
CA PHE A 96 8.27 -23.36 28.27
C PHE A 96 6.99 -23.21 29.11
N ILE A 97 5.87 -23.78 28.67
CA ILE A 97 4.63 -23.83 29.47
C ILE A 97 4.76 -24.98 30.47
N LYS A 98 4.76 -24.64 31.76
CA LYS A 98 5.00 -25.62 32.85
C LYS A 98 3.75 -26.39 33.27
N ASN A 99 2.57 -25.82 33.04
CA ASN A 99 1.31 -26.40 33.47
C ASN A 99 0.68 -27.18 32.31
N GLU A 100 0.59 -28.50 32.46
CA GLU A 100 -0.02 -29.37 31.45
C GLU A 100 -1.49 -29.00 31.18
N THR A 101 -2.22 -28.54 32.20
CA THR A 101 -3.63 -28.10 32.02
C THR A 101 -3.75 -26.93 31.06
N ASP A 102 -2.78 -26.01 31.07
CA ASP A 102 -2.75 -24.86 30.16
C ASP A 102 -2.48 -25.33 28.72
N ILE A 103 -1.60 -26.32 28.54
CA ILE A 103 -1.35 -26.96 27.24
C ILE A 103 -2.61 -27.64 26.72
N GLN A 104 -3.30 -28.41 27.57
CA GLN A 104 -4.56 -29.07 27.22
C GLN A 104 -5.65 -28.05 26.87
N THR A 105 -5.75 -26.96 27.63
CA THR A 105 -6.70 -25.87 27.37
C THR A 105 -6.43 -25.24 26.00
N LEU A 106 -5.17 -24.89 25.70
CA LEU A 106 -4.79 -24.37 24.40
C LEU A 106 -5.17 -25.34 23.27
N LYS A 107 -4.86 -26.64 23.42
CA LYS A 107 -5.08 -27.66 22.38
C LYS A 107 -6.55 -28.02 22.14
N TYR A 108 -7.41 -27.92 23.16
CA TYR A 108 -8.75 -28.52 23.10
C TYR A 108 -9.90 -27.58 23.45
N ALA A 109 -9.65 -26.41 24.04
CA ALA A 109 -10.69 -25.45 24.43
C ALA A 109 -10.70 -24.23 23.50
N ALA A 110 -11.63 -24.24 22.53
CA ALA A 110 -11.73 -23.19 21.52
C ALA A 110 -12.03 -21.80 22.14
N GLY A 111 -11.22 -20.80 21.78
CA GLY A 111 -11.41 -19.40 22.18
C GLY A 111 -11.08 -19.10 23.64
N VAL A 112 -10.61 -20.09 24.41
CA VAL A 112 -10.23 -19.90 25.82
C VAL A 112 -8.85 -19.28 25.90
N ASP A 113 -8.76 -18.19 26.65
CA ASP A 113 -7.53 -17.45 26.92
C ASP A 113 -6.62 -18.22 27.89
N VAL A 114 -5.33 -18.33 27.56
CA VAL A 114 -4.30 -18.90 28.44
C VAL A 114 -3.11 -17.94 28.52
N ASP A 115 -2.76 -17.50 29.74
CA ASP A 115 -1.60 -16.63 29.96
C ASP A 115 -0.29 -17.41 29.79
N VAL A 116 0.49 -17.04 28.77
CA VAL A 116 1.80 -17.64 28.47
C VAL A 116 2.94 -16.64 28.67
N SER A 117 2.69 -15.50 29.32
CA SER A 117 3.70 -14.44 29.52
C SER A 117 4.96 -14.98 30.18
N ARG A 118 4.81 -15.81 31.23
CA ARG A 118 5.97 -16.40 31.90
C ARG A 118 6.73 -17.40 31.04
N ALA A 119 6.04 -18.14 30.17
CA ALA A 119 6.69 -19.07 29.25
C ALA A 119 7.55 -18.32 28.22
N VAL A 120 7.06 -17.17 27.72
CA VAL A 120 7.85 -16.30 26.84
C VAL A 120 9.09 -15.74 27.54
N GLU A 121 8.95 -15.26 28.78
CA GLU A 121 10.09 -14.80 29.58
C GLU A 121 11.13 -15.89 29.82
N ASP A 122 10.69 -17.10 30.17
CA ASP A 122 11.58 -18.22 30.44
C ASP A 122 12.32 -18.64 29.16
N ALA A 123 11.67 -18.56 27.99
CA ALA A 123 12.32 -18.79 26.71
C ALA A 123 13.37 -17.73 26.36
N ILE A 124 13.07 -16.45 26.62
CA ILE A 124 14.02 -15.35 26.45
C ILE A 124 15.24 -15.56 27.37
N LYS A 125 15.02 -15.90 28.65
CA LYS A 125 16.09 -16.19 29.62
C LYS A 125 16.94 -17.39 29.22
N ALA A 126 16.35 -18.38 28.56
CA ALA A 126 17.05 -19.53 27.97
C ALA A 126 17.84 -19.17 26.70
N GLY A 127 17.91 -17.89 26.31
CA GLY A 127 18.70 -17.42 25.18
C GLY A 127 18.07 -17.70 23.82
N LYS A 128 16.77 -18.01 23.76
CA LYS A 128 16.09 -18.23 22.48
C LYS A 128 15.96 -16.91 21.72
N THR A 129 16.14 -16.98 20.40
CA THR A 129 16.05 -15.84 19.48
C THR A 129 14.84 -15.91 18.56
N ALA A 130 14.15 -17.05 18.54
CA ALA A 130 12.92 -17.28 17.81
C ALA A 130 12.00 -18.17 18.65
N LEU A 131 10.70 -17.88 18.63
CA LEU A 131 9.66 -18.73 19.21
C LEU A 131 8.59 -19.08 18.18
N TYR A 132 8.29 -20.37 18.09
CA TYR A 132 7.14 -20.89 17.36
C TYR A 132 5.92 -21.00 18.27
N PHE A 133 4.80 -20.42 17.83
CA PHE A 133 3.49 -20.54 18.46
C PHE A 133 2.59 -21.41 17.58
N PRO A 134 2.39 -22.70 17.93
CA PRO A 134 1.58 -23.61 17.13
C PRO A 134 0.14 -23.10 16.95
N PRO A 135 -0.52 -23.39 15.81
CA PRO A 135 -1.93 -23.09 15.66
C PRO A 135 -2.77 -23.98 16.57
N VAL A 136 -3.61 -23.39 17.41
CA VAL A 136 -4.43 -24.12 18.39
C VAL A 136 -5.84 -23.54 18.49
N PRO A 137 -6.83 -24.30 19.03
CA PRO A 137 -8.16 -23.76 19.29
C PRO A 137 -8.21 -22.63 20.34
N GLY A 138 -7.38 -22.71 21.38
CA GLY A 138 -7.28 -21.68 22.42
C GLY A 138 -6.53 -20.42 21.96
N VAL A 139 -6.37 -19.46 22.87
CA VAL A 139 -5.73 -18.16 22.60
C VAL A 139 -4.54 -17.95 23.53
N TYR A 140 -3.39 -17.61 22.94
CA TYR A 140 -2.19 -17.27 23.69
C TYR A 140 -2.28 -15.82 24.20
N ASN A 141 -2.40 -15.63 25.51
CA ASN A 141 -2.30 -14.30 26.11
C ASN A 141 -0.85 -13.98 26.47
N ILE A 142 -0.40 -12.78 26.12
CA ILE A 142 0.90 -12.24 26.52
C ILE A 142 0.69 -10.82 27.06
N GLY A 143 1.32 -10.51 28.19
CA GLY A 143 1.28 -9.18 28.78
C GLY A 143 2.59 -8.82 29.46
N ASP A 144 3.04 -7.58 29.24
CA ASP A 144 4.13 -6.93 29.96
C ASP A 144 5.46 -7.71 29.98
N VAL A 145 5.72 -8.52 28.94
CA VAL A 145 6.96 -9.29 28.81
C VAL A 145 8.14 -8.39 28.41
N ASP A 146 9.29 -8.57 29.05
CA ASP A 146 10.53 -7.82 28.81
C ASP A 146 11.71 -8.74 28.42
N GLY A 147 12.80 -8.12 27.95
CA GLY A 147 14.09 -8.77 27.74
C GLY A 147 14.34 -9.38 26.35
N ALA A 148 13.34 -9.38 25.46
CA ALA A 148 13.51 -9.84 24.08
C ALA A 148 14.56 -9.00 23.36
N GLN A 149 15.55 -9.66 22.74
CA GLN A 149 16.67 -8.98 22.08
C GLN A 149 16.28 -8.42 20.71
N SER A 150 17.12 -7.52 20.18
CA SER A 150 17.02 -7.09 18.78
C SER A 150 17.03 -8.29 17.83
N GLY A 151 16.14 -8.30 16.84
CA GLY A 151 16.04 -9.42 15.90
C GLY A 151 15.19 -10.60 16.36
N PHE A 152 14.58 -10.56 17.55
CA PHE A 152 13.75 -11.67 18.05
C PHE A 152 12.57 -11.98 17.11
N ILE A 153 12.30 -13.27 16.89
CA ILE A 153 11.31 -13.75 15.92
C ILE A 153 10.14 -14.42 16.65
N ILE A 154 8.92 -14.04 16.29
CA ILE A 154 7.69 -14.74 16.68
C ILE A 154 7.01 -15.22 15.40
N HIS A 155 6.67 -16.49 15.33
CA HIS A 155 6.03 -17.03 14.14
C HIS A 155 5.04 -18.15 14.47
N GLY A 156 4.09 -18.35 13.57
CA GLY A 156 3.01 -19.32 13.74
C GLY A 156 2.35 -19.65 12.42
N HIS A 157 1.07 -20.06 12.48
CA HIS A 157 0.24 -20.25 11.31
C HIS A 157 -1.17 -19.73 11.58
N ALA A 158 -1.62 -18.74 10.80
CA ALA A 158 -2.93 -18.16 11.00
C ALA A 158 -3.68 -17.80 9.71
N ARG A 159 -5.00 -18.01 9.74
CA ARG A 159 -5.92 -17.43 8.76
C ARG A 159 -6.27 -16.02 9.21
N LYS A 160 -6.09 -15.02 8.33
CA LYS A 160 -6.38 -13.61 8.62
C LYS A 160 -7.88 -13.32 8.41
N PRO A 161 -8.69 -13.11 9.47
CA PRO A 161 -10.07 -12.69 9.29
C PRO A 161 -10.10 -11.27 8.68
N TYR A 162 -11.01 -11.02 7.74
CA TYR A 162 -11.08 -9.73 7.06
C TYR A 162 -11.52 -8.59 8.00
N THR A 163 -12.44 -8.86 8.93
CA THR A 163 -12.82 -7.97 10.05
C THR A 163 -13.06 -8.80 11.31
N VAL A 164 -13.01 -8.18 12.49
CA VAL A 164 -13.25 -8.83 13.79
C VAL A 164 -14.17 -7.98 14.65
N SER A 165 -15.30 -8.54 15.11
CA SER A 165 -16.30 -7.81 15.91
C SER A 165 -16.33 -8.23 17.38
N THR A 166 -15.88 -9.45 17.67
CA THR A 166 -15.88 -10.07 19.01
C THR A 166 -14.71 -11.06 19.14
N ASP A 167 -14.42 -11.53 20.36
CA ASP A 167 -13.37 -12.51 20.61
C ASP A 167 -13.57 -13.81 19.82
N SER A 168 -14.82 -14.21 19.54
CA SER A 168 -15.13 -15.41 18.77
C SER A 168 -14.75 -15.30 17.28
N SER A 169 -14.48 -14.09 16.77
CA SER A 169 -13.99 -13.87 15.39
C SER A 169 -12.63 -14.54 15.14
N PHE A 170 -11.91 -14.85 16.22
CA PHE A 170 -10.60 -15.52 16.19
C PHE A 170 -10.69 -17.05 16.30
N ASN A 171 -11.87 -17.60 16.60
CA ASN A 171 -12.04 -19.05 16.74
C ASN A 171 -11.71 -19.75 15.42
N GLY A 172 -10.82 -20.74 15.48
CA GLY A 172 -10.37 -21.49 14.29
C GLY A 172 -9.45 -20.69 13.36
N CYS A 173 -8.92 -19.53 13.78
CA CYS A 173 -7.98 -18.76 12.99
C CYS A 173 -6.52 -19.19 13.14
N GLY A 174 -6.20 -20.16 14.01
CA GLY A 174 -4.83 -20.68 14.20
C GLY A 174 -4.08 -19.94 15.29
N THR A 175 -2.87 -19.45 15.00
CA THR A 175 -2.02 -18.78 16.01
C THR A 175 -2.54 -17.38 16.35
N VAL A 176 -3.26 -17.27 17.47
CA VAL A 176 -3.77 -16.00 18.00
C VAL A 176 -2.98 -15.62 19.25
N ILE A 177 -2.27 -14.49 19.16
CA ILE A 177 -1.56 -13.87 20.28
C ILE A 177 -2.33 -12.62 20.68
N ARG A 178 -2.92 -12.66 21.87
CA ARG A 178 -3.78 -11.62 22.42
C ARG A 178 -3.11 -10.93 23.58
N LEU A 179 -3.36 -9.63 23.72
CA LEU A 179 -2.97 -8.88 24.88
C LEU A 179 -3.65 -9.46 26.13
N LEU A 180 -2.85 -9.81 27.14
CA LEU A 180 -3.34 -10.25 28.44
C LEU A 180 -4.22 -9.15 29.06
N GLN A 181 -5.34 -9.55 29.66
CA GLN A 181 -6.26 -8.60 30.28
C GLN A 181 -5.57 -7.79 31.39
N GLY A 182 -5.66 -6.46 31.30
CA GLY A 182 -5.04 -5.54 32.26
C GLY A 182 -3.57 -5.21 31.96
N ALA A 183 -2.93 -5.87 31.00
CA ALA A 183 -1.56 -5.59 30.62
C ALA A 183 -1.41 -4.24 29.91
N THR A 184 -0.26 -3.59 30.09
CA THR A 184 0.02 -2.27 29.51
C THR A 184 0.66 -2.35 28.12
N ARG A 185 1.28 -3.48 27.79
CA ARG A 185 1.90 -3.80 26.50
C ARG A 185 1.84 -5.30 26.25
N LEU A 186 1.93 -5.70 24.99
CA LEU A 186 2.10 -7.12 24.65
C LEU A 186 3.46 -7.62 25.16
N MET A 187 4.51 -6.90 24.77
CA MET A 187 5.88 -7.09 25.19
C MET A 187 6.66 -5.80 24.87
N THR A 188 7.83 -5.62 25.46
CA THR A 188 8.75 -4.55 25.04
C THR A 188 9.33 -4.88 23.67
N PHE A 189 8.95 -4.09 22.66
CA PHE A 189 9.51 -4.17 21.33
C PHE A 189 10.95 -3.64 21.32
N ASN A 190 11.80 -4.34 20.59
CA ASN A 190 13.15 -3.92 20.24
C ASN A 190 13.30 -3.79 18.71
N THR A 191 14.40 -3.21 18.25
CA THR A 191 14.65 -3.05 16.81
C THR A 191 14.73 -4.41 16.11
N ARG A 192 14.38 -4.47 14.83
CA ARG A 192 14.59 -5.64 13.95
C ARG A 192 13.79 -6.90 14.31
N MET A 193 12.86 -6.84 15.27
CA MET A 193 11.97 -7.96 15.57
C MET A 193 11.13 -8.35 14.35
N THR A 194 10.84 -9.64 14.22
CA THR A 194 10.09 -10.17 13.08
C THR A 194 8.91 -11.02 13.54
N PHE A 195 7.73 -10.72 13.01
CA PHE A 195 6.49 -11.45 13.24
C PHE A 195 6.03 -12.08 11.93
N ILE A 196 5.74 -13.38 11.95
CA ILE A 196 5.36 -14.13 10.74
C ILE A 196 4.12 -14.97 10.99
N ASN A 197 3.07 -14.73 10.20
CA ASN A 197 1.89 -15.60 10.13
C ASN A 197 1.19 -15.83 11.50
N VAL A 198 1.07 -14.75 12.27
CA VAL A 198 0.36 -14.71 13.56
C VAL A 198 -0.72 -13.63 13.55
N LEU A 199 -1.77 -13.82 14.36
CA LEU A 199 -2.72 -12.75 14.66
C LEU A 199 -2.34 -12.06 15.97
N LEU A 200 -2.25 -10.74 15.94
CA LEU A 200 -1.94 -9.87 17.07
C LEU A 200 -3.19 -9.09 17.45
N ASP A 201 -3.70 -9.36 18.63
CA ASP A 201 -5.00 -8.85 19.08
C ASP A 201 -4.87 -8.01 20.35
N GLY A 202 -5.18 -6.71 20.24
CA GLY A 202 -5.05 -5.73 21.32
C GLY A 202 -6.20 -5.75 22.33
N ARG A 203 -7.24 -6.57 22.12
CA ARG A 203 -8.42 -6.77 22.97
C ARG A 203 -9.35 -5.56 23.12
N SER A 204 -8.83 -4.38 23.47
CA SER A 204 -9.62 -3.26 24.02
C SER A 204 -9.40 -1.90 23.34
N LEU A 205 -8.70 -1.82 22.21
CA LEU A 205 -8.43 -0.55 21.48
C LEU A 205 -7.66 0.52 22.27
N SER A 206 -7.22 0.21 23.51
CA SER A 206 -6.63 1.18 24.44
C SER A 206 -5.10 1.13 24.49
N VAL A 207 -4.51 0.07 23.96
CA VAL A 207 -3.06 -0.18 24.01
C VAL A 207 -2.46 -0.09 22.62
N ASN A 208 -1.28 0.50 22.50
CA ASN A 208 -0.51 0.51 21.25
C ASN A 208 0.23 -0.83 21.10
N LEU A 209 0.27 -1.39 19.89
CA LEU A 209 1.02 -2.63 19.65
C LEU A 209 2.52 -2.40 19.86
N MET A 210 3.08 -1.41 19.17
CA MET A 210 4.53 -1.19 19.11
C MET A 210 4.98 -0.25 20.23
N GLN A 211 5.45 -0.83 21.34
CA GLN A 211 5.95 -0.10 22.50
C GLN A 211 7.38 -0.54 22.83
N GLY A 212 8.34 0.38 22.74
CA GLY A 212 9.75 0.10 23.03
C GLY A 212 10.44 1.27 23.74
N ALA A 213 11.52 0.97 24.46
CA ALA A 213 12.26 1.97 25.25
C ALA A 213 12.95 3.04 24.39
N THR A 214 13.41 2.68 23.20
CA THR A 214 14.11 3.56 22.25
C THR A 214 13.34 3.66 20.93
N GLN A 215 13.79 4.52 20.01
CA GLN A 215 13.20 4.60 18.67
C GLN A 215 13.31 3.25 17.96
N LEU A 216 12.17 2.69 17.57
CA LEU A 216 12.10 1.38 16.92
C LEU A 216 12.49 1.51 15.46
N ASN A 217 13.22 0.52 14.95
CA ASN A 217 13.52 0.43 13.53
C ASN A 217 13.68 -1.00 13.03
N GLY A 218 13.43 -1.22 11.74
CA GLY A 218 13.71 -2.48 11.04
C GLY A 218 12.81 -3.65 11.41
N CYS A 219 11.73 -3.42 12.16
CA CYS A 219 10.78 -4.47 12.51
C CYS A 219 10.03 -4.95 11.27
N ARG A 220 9.65 -6.24 11.27
CA ARG A 220 9.00 -6.89 10.13
C ARG A 220 7.73 -7.61 10.54
N PHE A 221 6.68 -7.46 9.76
CA PHE A 221 5.42 -8.18 9.91
C PHE A 221 5.04 -8.77 8.56
N ILE A 222 5.01 -10.09 8.48
CA ILE A 222 4.84 -10.83 7.23
C ILE A 222 3.67 -11.78 7.41
N SER A 223 2.65 -11.64 6.58
CA SER A 223 1.47 -12.51 6.59
C SER A 223 0.70 -12.47 7.93
N CYS A 224 0.75 -11.36 8.67
CA CYS A 224 0.11 -11.23 9.98
C CYS A 224 -1.33 -10.70 9.90
N GLY A 225 -2.07 -10.79 11.00
CA GLY A 225 -3.28 -10.00 11.22
C GLY A 225 -3.11 -9.13 12.47
N VAL A 226 -3.55 -7.87 12.43
CA VAL A 226 -3.36 -6.91 13.53
C VAL A 226 -4.68 -6.20 13.81
N TYR A 227 -5.22 -6.43 15.01
CA TYR A 227 -6.58 -6.06 15.37
C TYR A 227 -6.70 -5.44 16.75
N ARG A 228 -7.66 -4.52 16.91
CA ARG A 228 -8.10 -4.00 18.22
C ARG A 228 -7.01 -3.30 19.04
N TRP A 229 -6.06 -2.66 18.38
CA TRP A 229 -5.06 -1.79 19.00
C TRP A 229 -5.49 -0.32 18.91
N SER A 230 -4.99 0.51 19.84
CA SER A 230 -5.09 1.97 19.70
C SER A 230 -4.31 2.42 18.46
N THR A 231 -3.05 2.01 18.38
CA THR A 231 -2.23 2.14 17.16
C THR A 231 -1.70 0.77 16.80
N ALA A 232 -2.05 0.29 15.61
CA ALA A 232 -1.61 -1.01 15.10
C ALA A 232 -0.11 -0.97 14.78
N PHE A 233 0.33 -0.02 13.97
CA PHE A 233 1.74 0.20 13.65
C PHE A 233 2.09 1.65 13.84
N GLY A 234 3.20 1.93 14.52
CA GLY A 234 3.62 3.31 14.78
C GLY A 234 3.76 3.66 16.24
N ARG A 235 4.11 4.93 16.50
CA ARG A 235 4.26 5.47 17.86
C ARG A 235 3.68 6.86 17.99
N ALA A 236 2.88 7.10 19.02
CA ALA A 236 2.31 8.42 19.30
C ALA A 236 3.38 9.50 19.56
N ASN A 237 4.40 9.16 20.35
CA ASN A 237 5.41 10.10 20.85
C ASN A 237 6.78 10.01 20.13
N ASN A 238 6.86 9.29 19.01
CA ASN A 238 8.09 9.10 18.24
C ASN A 238 7.76 8.56 16.84
N TYR A 239 8.76 8.07 16.11
CA TYR A 239 8.59 7.39 14.83
C TYR A 239 8.96 5.92 14.93
N ILE A 240 8.58 5.16 13.91
CA ILE A 240 9.18 3.85 13.62
C ILE A 240 9.85 3.93 12.26
N GLY A 241 11.16 3.65 12.24
CA GLY A 241 11.95 3.67 11.02
C GLY A 241 12.01 2.33 10.33
N THR A 242 12.12 2.33 9.00
CA THR A 242 12.39 1.11 8.21
C THR A 242 11.47 -0.07 8.56
N LEU A 243 10.22 0.22 8.94
CA LEU A 243 9.20 -0.79 9.19
C LEU A 243 8.88 -1.48 7.87
N TYR A 244 8.81 -2.81 7.89
CA TYR A 244 8.42 -3.61 6.73
C TYR A 244 7.18 -4.43 7.05
N VAL A 245 6.07 -4.12 6.38
CA VAL A 245 4.81 -4.85 6.53
C VAL A 245 4.43 -5.44 5.17
N LYS A 246 4.14 -6.74 5.12
CA LYS A 246 3.74 -7.44 3.90
C LYS A 246 2.59 -8.42 4.16
N ASP A 247 1.64 -8.53 3.23
CA ASP A 247 0.56 -9.53 3.27
C ASP A 247 -0.22 -9.52 4.60
N THR A 248 -0.37 -8.33 5.18
CA THR A 248 -0.90 -8.16 6.54
C THR A 248 -2.28 -7.53 6.50
N ASN A 249 -3.20 -8.05 7.31
CA ASN A 249 -4.51 -7.43 7.52
C ASN A 249 -4.48 -6.55 8.77
N VAL A 250 -4.81 -5.27 8.63
CA VAL A 250 -4.80 -4.26 9.70
C VAL A 250 -6.20 -3.71 9.84
N SER A 251 -6.96 -4.28 10.78
CA SER A 251 -8.39 -4.06 10.87
C SER A 251 -8.86 -3.72 12.26
N GLU A 252 -9.92 -2.93 12.38
CA GLU A 252 -10.61 -2.70 13.65
C GLU A 252 -9.66 -2.15 14.73
N ASN A 253 -8.70 -1.31 14.35
CA ASN A 253 -7.86 -0.55 15.27
C ASN A 253 -8.41 0.88 15.40
N VAL A 254 -7.93 1.68 16.36
CA VAL A 254 -8.25 3.13 16.34
C VAL A 254 -7.48 3.79 15.19
N THR A 255 -6.18 3.53 15.06
CA THR A 255 -5.37 3.95 13.90
C THR A 255 -4.59 2.77 13.36
N GLY A 256 -4.62 2.56 12.04
CA GLY A 256 -3.85 1.50 11.38
C GLY A 256 -2.35 1.76 11.44
N PHE A 257 -1.89 2.81 10.75
CA PHE A 257 -0.47 3.22 10.72
C PHE A 257 -0.28 4.66 11.18
N TYR A 258 0.74 4.90 12.00
CA TYR A 258 1.00 6.21 12.60
C TYR A 258 2.50 6.56 12.63
N ASN A 259 2.90 7.72 12.11
CA ASN A 259 4.28 8.26 12.17
C ASN A 259 5.38 7.26 11.77
N LEU A 260 5.28 6.71 10.56
CA LEU A 260 6.34 5.91 9.97
C LEU A 260 7.42 6.80 9.33
N ILE A 261 8.66 6.34 9.28
CA ILE A 261 9.73 6.95 8.47
C ILE A 261 10.45 5.88 7.65
N ASP A 262 10.78 6.19 6.40
CA ASP A 262 11.55 5.31 5.51
C ASP A 262 11.01 3.87 5.44
N SER A 263 9.68 3.72 5.57
CA SER A 263 9.01 2.43 5.78
C SER A 263 8.25 1.95 4.55
N ARG A 264 7.93 0.65 4.52
CA ARG A 264 7.25 -0.02 3.40
C ARG A 264 6.10 -0.88 3.89
N VAL A 265 4.92 -0.67 3.32
CA VAL A 265 3.73 -1.48 3.52
C VAL A 265 3.31 -2.03 2.16
N ILE A 266 3.24 -3.36 2.02
CA ILE A 266 3.14 -4.03 0.73
C ILE A 266 2.04 -5.09 0.77
N ASP A 267 1.24 -5.22 -0.30
CA ASP A 267 0.24 -6.28 -0.50
C ASP A 267 -0.67 -6.49 0.73
N SER A 268 -1.06 -5.40 1.39
CA SER A 268 -1.71 -5.43 2.70
C SER A 268 -3.11 -4.82 2.63
N THR A 269 -3.96 -5.18 3.58
CA THR A 269 -5.29 -4.59 3.73
C THR A 269 -5.34 -3.77 5.01
N ILE A 270 -5.83 -2.54 4.89
CA ILE A 270 -6.10 -1.61 5.97
C ILE A 270 -7.60 -1.36 5.92
N ASN A 271 -8.37 -1.86 6.88
CA ASN A 271 -9.81 -1.71 6.78
C ASN A 271 -10.51 -1.47 8.10
N LYS A 272 -11.63 -0.74 8.04
CA LYS A 272 -12.57 -0.61 9.16
C LYS A 272 -11.90 -0.20 10.48
N ASN A 273 -10.90 0.67 10.42
CA ASN A 273 -10.35 1.27 11.63
C ASN A 273 -11.32 2.35 12.14
N TYR A 274 -11.51 2.44 13.46
CA TYR A 274 -12.39 3.42 14.13
C TYR A 274 -11.90 4.87 13.99
N GLY A 275 -10.71 5.06 13.45
CA GLY A 275 -10.13 6.35 13.12
C GLY A 275 -9.56 6.34 11.70
N ARG A 276 -8.26 6.58 11.58
CA ARG A 276 -7.57 6.69 10.29
C ARG A 276 -6.95 5.36 9.87
N GLY A 277 -6.93 5.10 8.56
CA GLY A 277 -6.12 4.02 8.01
C GLY A 277 -4.63 4.30 8.20
N VAL A 278 -4.19 5.46 7.72
CA VAL A 278 -2.80 5.95 7.81
C VAL A 278 -2.80 7.41 8.26
N SER A 279 -1.96 7.74 9.24
CA SER A 279 -1.79 9.08 9.78
C SER A 279 -0.30 9.41 9.95
N LEU A 280 0.24 10.22 9.04
CA LEU A 280 1.65 10.63 9.03
C LEU A 280 1.73 12.11 9.43
N LEU A 281 2.35 12.40 10.57
CA LEU A 281 2.54 13.77 11.04
C LEU A 281 3.93 14.30 10.70
N THR A 282 4.23 15.52 11.14
CA THR A 282 5.46 16.24 10.78
C THR A 282 6.69 15.35 10.98
N GLY A 283 7.51 15.20 9.95
CA GLY A 283 8.71 14.34 9.99
C GLY A 283 8.52 12.88 9.56
N ALA A 284 7.28 12.41 9.39
CA ALA A 284 6.95 11.05 8.96
C ALA A 284 7.09 10.86 7.43
N ASN A 285 8.34 10.95 6.93
CA ASN A 285 8.64 11.08 5.51
C ASN A 285 9.04 9.75 4.84
N ASN A 286 9.01 9.73 3.51
CA ASN A 286 9.58 8.67 2.64
C ASN A 286 8.99 7.27 2.85
N ASN A 287 7.68 7.18 3.07
CA ASN A 287 7.00 5.90 3.22
C ASN A 287 6.36 5.45 1.91
N VAL A 288 6.33 4.13 1.69
CA VAL A 288 5.73 3.52 0.50
C VAL A 288 4.60 2.57 0.91
N PHE A 289 3.44 2.73 0.27
CA PHE A 289 2.30 1.83 0.35
C PHE A 289 2.03 1.24 -1.05
N LEU A 290 2.42 -0.01 -1.26
CA LEU A 290 2.37 -0.67 -2.57
C LEU A 290 1.37 -1.83 -2.55
N GLY A 291 0.39 -1.83 -3.45
CA GLY A 291 -0.63 -2.87 -3.48
C GLY A 291 -1.43 -2.93 -2.17
N VAL A 292 -1.71 -1.76 -1.58
CA VAL A 292 -2.42 -1.68 -0.30
C VAL A 292 -3.88 -1.31 -0.54
N ARG A 293 -4.80 -2.18 -0.11
CA ARG A 293 -6.21 -1.84 -0.02
C ARG A 293 -6.46 -1.07 1.26
N ASN A 294 -7.03 0.13 1.17
CA ASN A 294 -7.31 0.97 2.32
C ASN A 294 -8.78 1.41 2.30
N GLU A 295 -9.62 0.88 3.18
CA GLU A 295 -11.07 1.05 3.03
C GLU A 295 -11.87 1.06 4.33
N TRP A 296 -13.06 1.66 4.29
CA TRP A 296 -14.02 1.64 5.40
C TRP A 296 -13.53 2.22 6.73
N ASN A 297 -12.43 2.96 6.74
CA ASN A 297 -12.00 3.65 7.96
C ASN A 297 -12.98 4.78 8.30
N GLU A 298 -13.29 4.99 9.58
CA GLU A 298 -14.28 5.97 10.00
C GLU A 298 -13.85 7.42 9.72
N LYS A 299 -12.56 7.66 9.50
CA LYS A 299 -11.99 8.94 9.06
C LYS A 299 -11.33 8.82 7.68
N GLU A 300 -10.18 9.45 7.48
CA GLU A 300 -9.41 9.41 6.24
C GLU A 300 -8.68 8.07 6.07
N ASN A 301 -8.50 7.65 4.81
CA ASN A 301 -7.66 6.50 4.49
C ASN A 301 -6.18 6.88 4.61
N TYR A 302 -5.77 7.99 4.00
CA TYR A 302 -4.41 8.50 3.98
C TYR A 302 -4.38 9.97 4.42
N TYR A 303 -3.91 10.21 5.63
CA TYR A 303 -3.76 11.56 6.19
C TYR A 303 -2.28 11.91 6.37
N SER A 304 -1.89 13.07 5.87
CA SER A 304 -0.55 13.64 6.05
C SER A 304 -0.65 15.07 6.59
N TYR A 305 0.08 15.36 7.67
CA TYR A 305 0.30 16.71 8.21
C TYR A 305 1.79 16.99 8.30
N GLY A 306 2.34 17.89 7.49
CA GLY A 306 3.78 18.21 7.47
C GLY A 306 4.70 17.02 7.14
N ALA A 307 4.16 15.94 6.58
CA ALA A 307 4.88 14.73 6.21
C ALA A 307 5.11 14.66 4.68
N GLY A 308 6.36 14.62 4.28
CA GLY A 308 6.83 14.74 2.90
C GLY A 308 7.11 13.41 2.19
N MET A 309 6.93 13.39 0.86
CA MET A 309 7.41 12.33 -0.04
C MET A 309 6.88 10.93 0.28
N ASN A 310 5.59 10.82 0.64
CA ASN A 310 4.93 9.54 0.86
C ASN A 310 4.23 9.06 -0.42
N GLU A 311 4.37 7.80 -0.75
CA GLU A 311 3.90 7.20 -1.99
C GLU A 311 2.84 6.12 -1.77
N VAL A 312 1.81 6.12 -2.61
CA VAL A 312 0.80 5.07 -2.70
C VAL A 312 0.70 4.59 -4.15
N SER A 313 0.82 3.28 -4.39
CA SER A 313 0.69 2.73 -5.75
C SER A 313 -0.05 1.40 -5.78
N GLY A 314 -0.92 1.20 -6.78
CA GLY A 314 -1.69 -0.03 -6.96
C GLY A 314 -2.83 -0.19 -5.95
N GLU A 315 -3.75 -1.13 -6.19
CA GLU A 315 -4.94 -1.37 -5.36
C GLU A 315 -5.92 -0.17 -5.30
N LEU A 316 -6.78 -0.13 -4.27
CA LEU A 316 -7.86 0.83 -4.14
C LEU A 316 -8.02 1.42 -2.74
N CYS A 317 -8.56 2.64 -2.72
CA CYS A 317 -9.22 3.29 -1.60
C CYS A 317 -10.73 3.24 -1.78
N ASP A 318 -11.46 2.81 -0.75
CA ASP A 318 -12.93 2.77 -0.78
C ASP A 318 -13.53 3.29 0.52
N ARG A 319 -14.55 4.14 0.44
CA ARG A 319 -15.41 4.50 1.59
C ARG A 319 -14.63 4.95 2.82
N ALA A 320 -13.64 5.81 2.63
CA ALA A 320 -13.19 6.62 3.74
C ALA A 320 -14.40 7.38 4.33
N GLY A 321 -14.52 7.40 5.65
CA GLY A 321 -15.56 8.16 6.33
C GLY A 321 -15.45 9.65 6.02
N LEU A 322 -14.22 10.16 5.93
CA LEU A 322 -13.88 11.50 5.45
C LEU A 322 -13.17 11.41 4.08
N ALA A 323 -12.30 12.37 3.76
CA ALA A 323 -11.57 12.33 2.50
C ALA A 323 -10.66 11.09 2.37
N ALA A 324 -10.41 10.64 1.14
CA ALA A 324 -9.51 9.50 0.91
C ALA A 324 -8.06 9.88 1.24
N PHE A 325 -7.61 10.98 0.64
CA PHE A 325 -6.27 11.53 0.80
C PHE A 325 -6.34 12.97 1.31
N VAL A 326 -5.58 13.27 2.35
CA VAL A 326 -5.42 14.62 2.87
C VAL A 326 -3.94 14.96 2.97
N ALA A 327 -3.58 16.09 2.36
CA ALA A 327 -2.28 16.75 2.49
C ALA A 327 -2.47 18.08 3.20
N SER A 328 -2.01 18.18 4.45
CA SER A 328 -2.20 19.35 5.32
C SER A 328 -0.88 19.92 5.83
N GLY A 329 -0.76 21.24 6.00
CA GLY A 329 0.34 21.90 6.71
C GLY A 329 1.75 21.48 6.24
N GLY A 330 1.97 21.37 4.93
CA GLY A 330 3.21 20.88 4.32
C GLY A 330 3.25 19.37 4.10
N GLY A 331 2.13 18.68 4.31
CA GLY A 331 1.97 17.25 4.06
C GLY A 331 1.86 16.94 2.56
N SER A 332 2.15 15.71 2.17
CA SER A 332 2.12 15.34 0.76
C SER A 332 1.79 13.88 0.48
N TRP A 333 1.30 13.65 -0.75
CA TRP A 333 1.07 12.33 -1.33
C TRP A 333 1.45 12.29 -2.81
N ILE A 334 2.15 11.23 -3.20
CA ILE A 334 2.36 10.83 -4.59
C ILE A 334 1.56 9.54 -4.81
N VAL A 335 0.59 9.56 -5.70
CA VAL A 335 -0.36 8.45 -5.90
C VAL A 335 -0.35 8.01 -7.35
N SER A 336 -0.18 6.71 -7.59
CA SER A 336 -0.15 6.16 -8.94
C SER A 336 -0.91 4.85 -9.10
N ASN A 337 -1.48 4.58 -10.28
CA ASN A 337 -2.12 3.30 -10.59
C ASN A 337 -3.18 2.86 -9.55
N HIS A 338 -3.94 3.81 -9.01
CA HIS A 338 -4.78 3.60 -7.84
C HIS A 338 -6.24 3.92 -8.14
N VAL A 339 -7.17 3.17 -7.56
CA VAL A 339 -8.61 3.46 -7.68
C VAL A 339 -9.09 4.10 -6.38
N VAL A 340 -9.73 5.27 -6.46
CA VAL A 340 -10.30 5.95 -5.28
C VAL A 340 -11.79 6.08 -5.45
N ARG A 341 -12.57 5.50 -4.54
CA ARG A 341 -14.02 5.48 -4.72
C ARG A 341 -14.79 5.71 -3.44
N ARG A 342 -15.92 6.43 -3.57
CA ARG A 342 -16.95 6.60 -2.54
C ARG A 342 -16.45 7.14 -1.19
N SER A 343 -15.35 7.89 -1.18
CA SER A 343 -14.86 8.56 0.03
C SER A 343 -15.78 9.71 0.44
N GLY A 344 -15.64 10.19 1.68
CA GLY A 344 -16.56 11.15 2.28
C GLY A 344 -17.89 10.51 2.71
N LYS A 345 -17.91 9.20 2.96
CA LYS A 345 -19.14 8.43 3.26
C LYS A 345 -19.89 8.98 4.48
N ASN A 346 -19.15 9.43 5.50
CA ASN A 346 -19.67 9.98 6.75
C ASN A 346 -19.58 11.52 6.77
N ALA A 347 -19.00 12.14 5.74
CA ALA A 347 -18.82 13.59 5.68
C ALA A 347 -20.18 14.29 5.48
N ALA A 348 -20.36 15.43 6.16
CA ALA A 348 -21.53 16.26 5.97
C ALA A 348 -21.56 16.88 4.56
N ALA A 349 -22.77 17.14 4.05
CA ALA A 349 -22.94 17.84 2.78
C ALA A 349 -22.26 19.22 2.83
N GLY A 350 -21.57 19.60 1.76
CA GLY A 350 -20.81 20.85 1.66
C GLY A 350 -19.50 20.91 2.46
N SER A 351 -19.18 19.91 3.28
CA SER A 351 -17.92 19.84 4.04
C SER A 351 -16.69 19.68 3.14
N ASP A 352 -15.54 20.14 3.63
CA ASP A 352 -14.24 19.93 2.97
C ASP A 352 -13.77 18.46 3.03
N ASP A 353 -14.37 17.65 3.91
CA ASP A 353 -14.14 16.21 3.98
C ASP A 353 -14.96 15.40 2.97
N ASN A 354 -15.93 16.02 2.29
CA ASN A 354 -16.77 15.34 1.31
C ASN A 354 -16.09 15.35 -0.08
N CYS A 355 -14.87 14.79 -0.11
CA CYS A 355 -14.04 14.73 -1.31
C CYS A 355 -13.20 13.45 -1.40
N HIS A 356 -12.59 13.19 -2.55
CA HIS A 356 -11.53 12.17 -2.63
C HIS A 356 -10.20 12.71 -2.13
N PHE A 357 -9.84 13.93 -2.54
CA PHE A 357 -8.55 14.55 -2.28
C PHE A 357 -8.73 15.94 -1.66
N ARG A 358 -8.14 16.17 -0.49
CA ARG A 358 -8.06 17.49 0.14
C ARG A 358 -6.62 17.97 0.23
N VAL A 359 -6.39 19.20 -0.17
CA VAL A 359 -5.09 19.89 -0.01
C VAL A 359 -5.29 21.18 0.77
N GLU A 360 -4.57 21.34 1.87
CA GLU A 360 -4.65 22.53 2.72
C GLU A 360 -3.31 22.91 3.38
N GLY A 361 -3.09 24.19 3.62
CA GLY A 361 -1.88 24.69 4.28
C GLY A 361 -0.63 24.75 3.39
N GLU A 362 0.26 25.68 3.71
CA GLU A 362 1.46 25.97 2.93
C GLU A 362 2.36 24.75 2.69
N GLY A 363 2.85 24.60 1.47
CA GLY A 363 3.75 23.52 1.05
C GLY A 363 3.05 22.19 0.78
N SER A 364 1.76 22.07 1.07
CA SER A 364 1.02 20.81 0.88
C SER A 364 0.83 20.48 -0.59
N PHE A 365 0.94 19.19 -0.94
CA PHE A 365 0.70 18.77 -2.32
C PHE A 365 0.15 17.36 -2.48
N ILE A 366 -0.62 17.16 -3.55
CA ILE A 366 -1.01 15.83 -4.03
C ILE A 366 -0.64 15.73 -5.51
N MET A 367 0.07 14.65 -5.88
CA MET A 367 0.45 14.32 -7.26
C MET A 367 -0.20 13.00 -7.67
N LEU A 368 -0.91 12.98 -8.79
CA LEU A 368 -1.63 11.81 -9.30
C LEU A 368 -1.14 11.40 -10.69
N SER A 369 -1.04 10.08 -10.93
CA SER A 369 -0.78 9.50 -12.26
C SER A 369 -1.55 8.19 -12.44
N ASN A 370 -2.31 8.03 -13.54
CA ASN A 370 -3.12 6.83 -13.78
C ASN A 370 -4.03 6.47 -12.58
N VAL A 371 -4.68 7.48 -12.02
CA VAL A 371 -5.63 7.32 -10.91
C VAL A 371 -7.06 7.39 -11.45
N MET A 372 -7.92 6.49 -11.00
CA MET A 372 -9.34 6.47 -11.35
C MET A 372 -10.19 6.81 -10.14
N THR A 373 -11.18 7.66 -10.33
CA THR A 373 -12.10 8.08 -9.27
C THR A 373 -13.53 7.65 -9.56
N LEU A 374 -14.27 7.22 -8.53
CA LEU A 374 -15.68 6.84 -8.67
C LEU A 374 -16.51 7.40 -7.50
N ALA A 375 -17.70 7.90 -7.82
CA ALA A 375 -18.72 8.23 -6.83
C ALA A 375 -19.66 7.04 -6.60
N GLY A 376 -20.36 7.03 -5.47
CA GLY A 376 -21.34 5.99 -5.18
C GLY A 376 -21.71 5.88 -3.70
N ARG A 377 -22.57 4.90 -3.40
CA ARG A 377 -23.01 4.55 -2.03
C ARG A 377 -22.33 3.28 -1.53
N GLY A 378 -22.62 2.92 -0.28
CA GLY A 378 -22.38 1.60 0.29
C GLY A 378 -22.90 0.46 -0.59
N ASP A 379 -22.41 -0.77 -0.37
CA ASP A 379 -22.70 -1.91 -1.26
C ASP A 379 -24.18 -2.31 -1.19
N SER A 380 -24.84 -2.03 -0.07
CA SER A 380 -26.28 -2.24 0.13
C SER A 380 -27.10 -0.97 -0.16
N GLY A 381 -26.49 0.05 -0.78
CA GLY A 381 -27.11 1.35 -1.04
C GLY A 381 -27.17 2.27 0.18
N GLU A 382 -26.53 1.90 1.29
CA GLU A 382 -26.46 2.67 2.53
C GLU A 382 -25.46 3.84 2.47
N GLY A 383 -25.56 4.77 3.44
CA GLY A 383 -24.66 5.92 3.57
C GLY A 383 -24.92 7.04 2.57
N ASN A 384 -24.11 8.11 2.66
CA ASN A 384 -24.21 9.24 1.74
C ASN A 384 -23.77 8.83 0.32
N LEU A 385 -24.40 9.43 -0.70
CA LEU A 385 -23.88 9.37 -2.05
C LEU A 385 -22.67 10.32 -2.10
N SER A 386 -21.46 9.77 -2.28
CA SER A 386 -20.21 10.51 -2.08
C SER A 386 -19.14 10.15 -3.12
N PRO A 387 -18.13 11.00 -3.33
CA PRO A 387 -18.00 12.35 -2.75
C PRO A 387 -18.75 13.43 -3.54
N GLU A 388 -18.94 14.60 -2.92
CA GLU A 388 -19.42 15.81 -3.59
C GLU A 388 -18.42 16.42 -4.56
N ARG A 389 -17.12 16.24 -4.30
CA ARG A 389 -16.03 16.76 -5.14
C ARG A 389 -14.93 15.73 -5.28
N THR A 390 -14.22 15.76 -6.38
CA THR A 390 -12.98 14.98 -6.50
C THR A 390 -11.87 15.67 -5.70
N PHE A 391 -11.74 17.00 -5.85
CA PHE A 391 -10.74 17.81 -5.16
C PHE A 391 -11.36 18.96 -4.38
N ILE A 392 -10.77 19.24 -3.21
CA ILE A 392 -11.00 20.48 -2.46
C ILE A 392 -9.66 21.10 -2.07
N THR A 393 -9.48 22.38 -2.40
CA THR A 393 -8.35 23.19 -1.94
C THR A 393 -8.85 24.25 -0.97
N THR A 394 -8.27 24.27 0.24
CA THR A 394 -8.76 25.09 1.37
C THR A 394 -7.60 25.58 2.24
N GLY A 395 -7.92 26.27 3.34
CA GLY A 395 -6.92 26.90 4.22
C GLY A 395 -6.46 28.27 3.71
N ASN A 396 -5.37 28.81 4.25
CA ASN A 396 -5.00 30.22 4.04
C ASN A 396 -3.77 30.45 3.14
N SER A 397 -3.30 29.42 2.42
CA SER A 397 -2.10 29.52 1.58
C SER A 397 -2.41 29.24 0.12
N ALA A 398 -1.83 30.04 -0.78
CA ALA A 398 -1.85 29.75 -2.22
C ALA A 398 -0.67 28.87 -2.66
N ASN A 399 0.32 28.66 -1.77
CA ASN A 399 1.48 27.81 -2.01
C ASN A 399 1.13 26.34 -1.70
N MET A 400 0.15 25.81 -2.42
CA MET A 400 -0.31 24.42 -2.36
C MET A 400 -0.43 23.88 -3.77
N LYS A 401 -0.24 22.58 -3.97
CA LYS A 401 -0.17 22.02 -5.32
C LYS A 401 -1.12 20.84 -5.53
N VAL A 402 -1.82 20.88 -6.65
CA VAL A 402 -2.56 19.75 -7.22
C VAL A 402 -1.95 19.46 -8.58
N ILE A 403 -1.37 18.27 -8.74
CA ILE A 403 -0.76 17.84 -10.00
C ILE A 403 -1.42 16.53 -10.41
N ALA A 404 -1.88 16.43 -11.64
CA ALA A 404 -2.49 15.19 -12.14
C ALA A 404 -2.23 15.03 -13.65
N ALA A 405 -1.91 13.80 -14.05
CA ALA A 405 -1.75 13.45 -15.46
C ALA A 405 -2.37 12.08 -15.76
N GLY A 406 -3.09 11.97 -16.88
CA GLY A 406 -3.63 10.69 -17.36
C GLY A 406 -4.57 10.01 -16.36
N CYS A 407 -5.37 10.79 -15.62
CA CYS A 407 -6.28 10.28 -14.60
C CYS A 407 -7.74 10.34 -15.07
N ASP A 408 -8.60 9.52 -14.46
CA ASP A 408 -10.05 9.74 -14.48
C ASP A 408 -10.49 10.38 -13.17
N LEU A 409 -10.75 11.69 -13.22
CA LEU A 409 -11.13 12.52 -12.08
C LEU A 409 -12.64 12.80 -12.03
N SER A 410 -13.43 12.13 -12.86
CA SER A 410 -14.87 12.37 -13.00
C SER A 410 -15.72 11.86 -11.84
N GLY A 411 -15.14 11.08 -10.92
CA GLY A 411 -15.83 10.38 -9.84
C GLY A 411 -16.30 11.24 -8.68
N CYS A 412 -17.21 12.17 -8.93
CA CYS A 412 -17.92 12.95 -7.92
C CYS A 412 -19.40 13.12 -8.28
N THR A 413 -20.20 13.59 -7.34
CA THR A 413 -21.67 13.69 -7.48
C THR A 413 -22.13 15.06 -7.96
N SER A 414 -21.26 16.07 -7.94
CA SER A 414 -21.68 17.44 -8.20
C SER A 414 -21.54 17.85 -9.66
N VAL A 415 -22.52 18.64 -10.10
CA VAL A 415 -22.55 19.27 -11.43
C VAL A 415 -21.75 20.56 -11.54
N SER A 416 -21.31 21.16 -10.41
CA SER A 416 -20.60 22.45 -10.40
C SER A 416 -19.07 22.30 -10.57
N GLY A 417 -18.62 21.20 -11.17
CA GLY A 417 -17.20 20.90 -11.40
C GLY A 417 -16.56 19.99 -10.35
N ILE A 418 -15.47 19.33 -10.75
CA ILE A 418 -14.79 18.32 -9.93
C ILE A 418 -13.88 18.92 -8.82
N ILE A 419 -13.39 20.15 -9.02
CA ILE A 419 -12.54 20.88 -8.07
C ILE A 419 -13.37 21.97 -7.42
N ARG A 420 -13.36 22.04 -6.08
CA ARG A 420 -13.84 23.21 -5.35
C ARG A 420 -12.64 23.94 -4.75
N GLU A 421 -12.36 25.12 -5.30
CA GLU A 421 -11.32 26.00 -4.76
C GLU A 421 -11.94 27.00 -3.79
N LYS A 422 -11.74 26.78 -2.49
CA LYS A 422 -11.97 27.83 -1.48
C LYS A 422 -10.77 28.77 -1.41
N THR A 423 -9.58 28.21 -1.62
CA THR A 423 -8.32 28.93 -1.71
C THR A 423 -7.60 28.47 -2.97
N THR A 424 -7.17 29.43 -3.79
CA THR A 424 -6.49 29.17 -5.05
C THR A 424 -5.23 28.36 -4.82
N ALA A 425 -5.10 27.22 -5.49
CA ALA A 425 -3.89 26.41 -5.48
C ALA A 425 -3.13 26.50 -6.82
N ILE A 426 -1.85 26.16 -6.78
CA ILE A 426 -1.07 25.83 -7.98
C ILE A 426 -1.60 24.51 -8.55
N LYS A 427 -1.94 24.51 -9.83
CA LYS A 427 -2.53 23.39 -10.55
C LYS A 427 -1.73 23.11 -11.81
N ASN A 428 -1.40 21.83 -12.01
CA ASN A 428 -0.89 21.30 -13.26
C ASN A 428 -1.61 19.98 -13.55
N ILE A 429 -2.73 20.09 -14.24
CA ILE A 429 -3.66 19.01 -14.55
C ILE A 429 -3.73 18.91 -16.07
N SER A 430 -3.34 17.76 -16.61
CA SER A 430 -3.30 17.54 -18.06
C SER A 430 -3.78 16.15 -18.45
N GLY A 431 -4.54 16.06 -19.53
CA GLY A 431 -5.05 14.80 -20.07
C GLY A 431 -5.86 13.99 -19.04
N CYS A 432 -6.66 14.67 -18.21
CA CYS A 432 -7.46 14.02 -17.18
C CYS A 432 -8.96 14.09 -17.52
N LEU A 433 -9.66 12.95 -17.47
CA LEU A 433 -11.11 12.92 -17.69
C LEU A 433 -11.84 13.62 -16.53
N GLY A 434 -12.89 14.37 -16.84
CA GLY A 434 -13.73 15.07 -15.86
C GLY A 434 -13.33 16.52 -15.58
N THR A 435 -12.20 17.00 -16.10
CA THR A 435 -11.75 18.39 -15.99
C THR A 435 -11.06 18.83 -17.28
N PRO A 436 -11.18 20.10 -17.70
CA PRO A 436 -10.29 20.64 -18.71
C PRO A 436 -8.84 20.61 -18.21
N ASP A 437 -7.90 20.73 -19.15
CA ASP A 437 -6.49 20.96 -18.83
C ASP A 437 -6.33 22.31 -18.13
N ILE A 438 -5.56 22.31 -17.05
CA ILE A 438 -5.30 23.48 -16.21
C ILE A 438 -3.82 23.50 -15.84
N CYS A 439 -3.11 24.52 -16.29
CA CYS A 439 -1.76 24.83 -15.86
C CYS A 439 -1.70 26.32 -15.49
N ASN A 440 -1.66 26.64 -14.20
CA ASN A 440 -1.61 28.04 -13.72
C ASN A 440 -0.25 28.42 -13.11
N SER A 441 0.79 27.65 -13.44
CA SER A 441 2.15 27.86 -12.97
C SER A 441 3.16 27.54 -14.05
N GLY A 442 4.39 28.04 -13.91
CA GLY A 442 5.39 27.95 -14.96
C GLY A 442 5.11 28.91 -16.12
N LEU A 443 5.85 28.73 -17.22
CA LEU A 443 5.80 29.65 -18.35
C LEU A 443 4.69 29.31 -19.35
N ALA A 444 4.52 28.04 -19.71
CA ALA A 444 3.38 27.62 -20.52
C ALA A 444 2.21 27.34 -19.59
N GLN A 445 1.16 28.15 -19.69
CA GLN A 445 -0.01 28.06 -18.86
C GLN A 445 -1.26 27.86 -19.72
N CYS A 446 -2.25 27.20 -19.16
CA CYS A 446 -3.54 26.98 -19.81
C CYS A 446 -4.67 26.98 -18.78
N GLU A 447 -5.82 27.50 -19.18
CA GLU A 447 -7.05 27.43 -18.40
C GLU A 447 -8.24 27.49 -19.35
N ASP A 448 -9.26 26.66 -19.13
CA ASP A 448 -10.48 26.63 -19.96
C ASP A 448 -10.22 26.51 -21.48
N GLY A 449 -9.18 25.76 -21.85
CA GLY A 449 -8.75 25.58 -23.25
C GLY A 449 -8.00 26.78 -23.85
N HIS A 450 -7.73 27.82 -23.06
CA HIS A 450 -6.95 28.99 -23.47
C HIS A 450 -5.50 28.87 -23.03
N GLU A 451 -4.57 28.84 -24.00
CA GLU A 451 -3.13 28.81 -23.76
C GLU A 451 -2.52 30.22 -23.71
N TYR A 452 -1.63 30.45 -22.76
CA TYR A 452 -0.94 31.73 -22.58
C TYR A 452 0.44 31.55 -21.90
N ILE A 453 1.23 32.61 -21.93
CA ILE A 453 2.63 32.66 -21.53
C ILE A 453 2.76 33.47 -20.25
N GLY A 454 3.24 32.80 -19.20
CA GLY A 454 3.39 33.37 -17.86
C GLY A 454 2.05 33.68 -17.19
N PRO A 455 2.08 34.29 -16.00
CA PRO A 455 0.86 34.66 -15.28
C PRO A 455 0.05 35.70 -16.08
N PRO A 456 -1.26 35.48 -16.25
CA PRO A 456 -2.14 36.48 -16.84
C PRO A 456 -2.53 37.52 -15.79
N LEU A 457 -2.93 38.70 -16.24
CA LEU A 457 -3.71 39.60 -15.39
C LEU A 457 -5.17 39.13 -15.46
N LYS A 458 -5.75 38.78 -14.31
CA LYS A 458 -7.19 38.46 -14.21
C LYS A 458 -7.88 39.52 -13.35
N LYS A 459 -8.99 40.05 -13.85
CA LYS A 459 -9.86 41.03 -13.17
C LYS A 459 -9.11 42.28 -12.68
N GLY A 460 -8.16 42.78 -13.47
CA GLY A 460 -7.56 44.09 -13.22
C GLY A 460 -8.60 45.20 -13.40
N ILE A 461 -8.52 46.27 -12.61
CA ILE A 461 -9.48 47.38 -12.70
C ILE A 461 -8.78 48.59 -13.29
N LEU A 462 -9.21 49.01 -14.47
CA LEU A 462 -8.85 50.30 -15.05
C LEU A 462 -10.01 51.27 -14.82
N THR A 463 -9.80 52.25 -13.94
CA THR A 463 -10.82 53.26 -13.66
C THR A 463 -10.87 54.31 -14.77
N ALA A 464 -12.02 54.98 -14.90
CA ALA A 464 -12.19 56.16 -15.72
C ALA A 464 -11.08 57.19 -15.48
N ASN A 465 -10.49 57.71 -16.55
CA ASN A 465 -9.33 58.62 -16.51
C ASN A 465 -8.14 58.14 -15.65
N GLY A 466 -8.05 56.83 -15.40
CA GLY A 466 -7.06 56.21 -14.52
C GLY A 466 -5.97 55.46 -15.27
N THR A 467 -5.10 54.82 -14.49
CA THR A 467 -3.99 54.01 -15.00
C THR A 467 -3.98 52.63 -14.34
N LEU A 468 -3.76 51.58 -15.13
CA LEU A 468 -3.53 50.22 -14.65
C LEU A 468 -2.16 49.74 -15.13
N VAL A 469 -1.30 49.33 -14.20
CA VAL A 469 0.05 48.83 -14.47
C VAL A 469 0.16 47.38 -14.02
N TYR A 470 0.71 46.54 -14.88
CA TYR A 470 0.95 45.12 -14.60
C TYR A 470 2.09 44.58 -15.46
N THR A 471 2.52 43.36 -15.20
CA THR A 471 3.58 42.70 -15.95
C THR A 471 3.13 41.38 -16.54
N HIS A 472 3.73 41.02 -17.67
CA HIS A 472 3.77 39.66 -18.18
C HIS A 472 5.22 39.16 -18.21
N THR A 473 5.40 37.85 -18.11
CA THR A 473 6.71 37.21 -18.10
C THR A 473 6.83 36.21 -19.24
N GLN A 474 7.97 36.21 -19.92
CA GLN A 474 8.35 35.22 -20.92
C GLN A 474 9.77 34.69 -20.68
N LYS A 475 10.19 33.67 -21.43
CA LYS A 475 11.58 33.18 -21.40
C LYS A 475 12.52 34.35 -21.80
N ALA A 476 13.60 34.54 -21.04
CA ALA A 476 14.67 35.44 -21.43
C ALA A 476 15.21 35.08 -22.82
N LEU A 477 15.52 36.10 -23.61
CA LEU A 477 16.01 35.95 -24.97
C LEU A 477 17.53 35.84 -24.97
N GLU A 478 18.05 34.89 -25.75
CA GLU A 478 19.47 34.70 -26.04
C GLU A 478 19.88 35.50 -27.29
N SER A 479 21.16 35.87 -27.34
CA SER A 479 21.76 36.54 -28.51
C SER A 479 21.77 35.61 -29.72
N TRP A 480 21.59 36.18 -30.93
CA TRP A 480 21.56 35.45 -32.22
C TRP A 480 20.44 34.41 -32.41
N GLN A 481 19.47 34.31 -31.51
CA GLN A 481 18.30 33.45 -31.74
C GLN A 481 17.35 34.05 -32.81
N SER A 482 16.42 33.22 -33.30
CA SER A 482 15.35 33.69 -34.19
C SER A 482 14.39 34.64 -33.45
N PRO A 483 13.85 35.68 -34.11
CA PRO A 483 12.87 36.57 -33.50
C PRO A 483 11.71 35.81 -32.89
N VAL A 484 11.30 36.23 -31.70
CA VAL A 484 10.17 35.64 -30.98
C VAL A 484 8.95 36.52 -31.23
N PHE A 485 7.83 35.93 -31.63
CA PHE A 485 6.59 36.67 -31.84
C PHE A 485 5.56 36.38 -30.76
N ARG A 486 4.85 37.43 -30.33
CA ARG A 486 3.83 37.35 -29.28
C ARG A 486 2.64 38.22 -29.62
N ILE A 487 1.52 37.94 -28.95
CA ILE A 487 0.36 38.82 -28.93
C ILE A 487 0.07 39.19 -27.48
N LEU A 488 -0.02 40.49 -27.18
CA LEU A 488 -0.72 40.95 -25.98
C LEU A 488 -2.21 41.02 -26.33
N LYS A 489 -3.01 40.22 -25.63
CA LYS A 489 -4.47 40.19 -25.80
C LYS A 489 -5.12 40.71 -24.53
N ILE A 490 -5.95 41.72 -24.71
CA ILE A 490 -6.72 42.36 -23.64
C ILE A 490 -8.20 42.09 -23.91
N GLN A 491 -8.89 41.56 -22.92
CA GLN A 491 -10.32 41.30 -22.92
C GLN A 491 -10.96 42.05 -21.76
N VAL A 492 -12.07 42.73 -22.04
CA VAL A 492 -12.59 43.75 -21.14
C VAL A 492 -14.08 43.58 -20.98
N ARG A 493 -14.56 43.79 -19.76
CA ARG A 493 -15.97 43.98 -19.46
C ARG A 493 -16.15 45.32 -18.76
N ARG A 494 -17.08 46.14 -19.25
CA ARG A 494 -17.45 47.40 -18.60
C ARG A 494 -18.47 47.12 -17.49
N PRO A 495 -18.20 47.52 -16.23
CA PRO A 495 -19.09 47.18 -15.13
C PRO A 495 -20.47 47.85 -15.21
N PHE A 496 -20.56 49.06 -15.78
CA PHE A 496 -21.78 49.86 -15.74
C PHE A 496 -22.87 49.41 -16.74
N ASP A 497 -22.48 48.91 -17.91
CA ASP A 497 -23.42 48.50 -18.97
C ASP A 497 -23.21 47.06 -19.45
N GLY A 498 -22.19 46.36 -18.95
CA GLY A 498 -21.88 44.99 -19.33
C GLY A 498 -21.29 44.84 -20.73
N ASN A 499 -21.02 45.94 -21.46
CA ASN A 499 -20.44 45.87 -22.79
C ASN A 499 -19.03 45.27 -22.73
N THR A 500 -18.67 44.57 -23.79
CA THR A 500 -17.35 43.93 -23.92
C THR A 500 -16.49 44.68 -24.92
N GLU A 501 -15.20 44.77 -24.61
CA GLU A 501 -14.18 45.34 -25.49
C GLU A 501 -13.01 44.37 -25.58
N TYR A 502 -12.25 44.43 -26.67
CA TYR A 502 -11.00 43.68 -26.79
C TYR A 502 -9.95 44.49 -27.55
N TYR A 503 -8.69 44.15 -27.26
CA TYR A 503 -7.55 44.70 -27.96
C TYR A 503 -6.46 43.63 -28.17
N ARG A 504 -5.88 43.60 -29.37
CA ARG A 504 -4.78 42.68 -29.74
C ARG A 504 -3.59 43.50 -30.23
N VAL A 505 -2.43 43.26 -29.64
CA VAL A 505 -1.15 43.90 -29.99
C VAL A 505 -0.13 42.84 -30.37
N PRO A 506 0.02 42.52 -31.66
CA PRO A 506 1.08 41.64 -32.14
C PRO A 506 2.44 42.33 -32.06
N MET A 507 3.45 41.60 -31.60
CA MET A 507 4.79 42.11 -31.30
C MET A 507 5.86 41.11 -31.75
N SER A 508 7.01 41.63 -32.18
CA SER A 508 8.23 40.86 -32.39
C SER A 508 9.32 41.29 -31.39
N PHE A 509 10.08 40.32 -30.91
CA PHE A 509 11.19 40.51 -29.99
C PHE A 509 12.47 39.99 -30.63
N LYS A 510 13.51 40.83 -30.64
CA LYS A 510 14.83 40.49 -31.19
C LYS A 510 15.91 40.93 -30.22
N TYR A 511 16.84 40.04 -29.89
CA TYR A 511 18.01 40.41 -29.10
C TYR A 511 18.98 41.19 -29.99
N GLU A 512 19.11 42.48 -29.73
CA GLU A 512 20.13 43.34 -30.34
C GLU A 512 21.38 43.35 -29.44
N SER A 513 22.53 43.80 -29.95
CA SER A 513 23.86 43.68 -29.31
C SER A 513 23.90 43.67 -27.77
N THR A 514 23.20 44.58 -27.10
CA THR A 514 23.21 44.72 -25.63
C THR A 514 21.86 44.51 -24.95
N ALA A 515 20.75 44.46 -25.69
CA ALA A 515 19.41 44.36 -25.12
C ALA A 515 18.37 43.86 -26.15
N VAL A 516 17.26 43.33 -25.64
CA VAL A 516 16.09 42.96 -26.46
C VAL A 516 15.35 44.21 -26.93
N ALA A 517 15.19 44.34 -28.24
CA ALA A 517 14.29 45.28 -28.86
C ALA A 517 12.91 44.64 -29.10
N MET A 518 11.86 45.38 -28.78
CA MET A 518 10.47 45.02 -29.07
C MET A 518 9.93 45.92 -30.18
N THR A 519 9.32 45.34 -31.21
CA THR A 519 8.62 46.08 -32.27
C THR A 519 7.15 45.68 -32.29
N VAL A 520 6.26 46.67 -32.24
CA VAL A 520 4.82 46.45 -32.40
C VAL A 520 4.47 46.40 -33.89
N ILE A 521 3.72 45.38 -34.30
CA ILE A 521 3.30 45.18 -35.69
C ILE A 521 1.97 45.90 -35.90
N SER A 522 2.05 47.21 -36.14
CA SER A 522 0.89 48.10 -36.16
C SER A 522 -0.19 47.72 -37.19
N SER A 523 0.18 47.09 -38.32
CA SER A 523 -0.77 46.65 -39.35
C SER A 523 -1.73 45.55 -38.88
N GLU A 524 -1.36 44.81 -37.84
CA GLU A 524 -2.10 43.65 -37.33
C GLU A 524 -2.83 43.93 -36.01
N GLN A 525 -2.75 45.17 -35.50
CA GLN A 525 -3.50 45.58 -34.32
C GLN A 525 -5.00 45.51 -34.59
N LYS A 526 -5.76 45.07 -33.58
CA LYS A 526 -7.23 45.02 -33.65
C LYS A 526 -7.83 45.50 -32.34
N SER A 527 -8.66 46.54 -32.41
CA SER A 527 -9.53 47.00 -31.32
C SER A 527 -10.99 46.83 -31.74
N GLY A 528 -11.84 46.34 -30.83
CA GLY A 528 -13.27 46.22 -31.09
C GLY A 528 -14.09 46.15 -29.80
N PRO A 529 -15.41 46.39 -29.88
CA PRO A 529 -16.14 46.85 -31.06
C PRO A 529 -16.03 48.38 -31.29
N SER A 530 -15.69 49.16 -30.27
CA SER A 530 -15.69 50.63 -30.31
C SER A 530 -14.44 51.26 -30.92
N GLY A 531 -13.36 50.49 -31.10
CA GLY A 531 -12.06 51.02 -31.51
C GLY A 531 -11.37 51.88 -30.43
N ALA A 532 -11.81 51.79 -29.17
CA ALA A 532 -11.35 52.65 -28.09
C ALA A 532 -9.87 52.45 -27.70
N TRP A 533 -9.26 51.33 -28.11
CA TRP A 533 -7.92 50.93 -27.66
C TRP A 533 -6.88 51.14 -28.74
N GLY A 534 -5.71 51.63 -28.36
CA GLY A 534 -4.58 51.77 -29.27
C GLY A 534 -3.23 51.78 -28.55
N TYR A 535 -2.18 51.44 -29.31
CA TYR A 535 -0.81 51.50 -28.82
C TYR A 535 -0.30 52.94 -28.93
N GLY A 536 0.26 53.46 -27.83
CA GLY A 536 0.63 54.87 -27.70
C GLY A 536 -0.56 55.78 -27.35
N ASP A 537 -0.36 57.09 -27.50
CA ASP A 537 -1.18 58.10 -26.79
C ASP A 537 -2.47 58.53 -27.53
N GLY A 538 -2.75 58.00 -28.72
CA GLY A 538 -3.79 58.51 -29.62
C GLY A 538 -5.22 57.98 -29.40
N SER A 539 -5.46 57.11 -28.43
CA SER A 539 -6.75 56.39 -28.27
C SER A 539 -7.40 56.66 -26.91
N SER A 540 -8.70 56.38 -26.79
CA SER A 540 -9.45 56.54 -25.54
C SER A 540 -8.90 55.71 -24.39
N VAL A 541 -8.30 54.56 -24.71
CA VAL A 541 -7.42 53.80 -23.84
C VAL A 541 -6.07 53.64 -24.53
N ALA A 542 -5.05 54.27 -23.97
CA ALA A 542 -3.68 54.19 -24.45
C ALA A 542 -2.98 52.98 -23.80
N VAL A 543 -2.34 52.15 -24.63
CA VAL A 543 -1.55 50.99 -24.20
C VAL A 543 -0.07 51.27 -24.45
N SER A 544 0.75 51.19 -23.41
CA SER A 544 2.20 51.27 -23.47
C SER A 544 2.83 49.98 -22.97
N ILE A 545 3.90 49.53 -23.63
CA ILE A 545 4.60 48.29 -23.31
C ILE A 545 6.09 48.59 -23.28
N ASN A 546 6.75 48.24 -22.18
CA ASN A 546 8.20 48.29 -22.05
C ASN A 546 8.74 46.88 -21.82
N VAL A 547 9.93 46.59 -22.33
CA VAL A 547 10.56 45.26 -22.19
C VAL A 547 11.87 45.38 -21.42
N SER A 548 12.16 44.41 -20.55
CA SER A 548 13.45 44.31 -19.86
C SER A 548 14.60 44.04 -20.83
N ALA A 549 15.84 44.35 -20.42
CA ALA A 549 17.02 44.20 -21.28
C ALA A 549 17.22 42.76 -21.80
N ASP A 550 16.86 41.76 -21.00
CA ASP A 550 16.90 40.33 -21.35
C ASP A 550 15.61 39.82 -22.02
N GLY A 551 14.60 40.66 -22.19
CA GLY A 551 13.32 40.30 -22.81
C GLY A 551 12.35 39.51 -21.92
N SER A 552 12.73 39.16 -20.69
CA SER A 552 11.94 38.26 -19.84
C SER A 552 10.69 38.91 -19.24
N THR A 553 10.70 40.23 -19.06
CA THR A 553 9.60 40.98 -18.44
C THR A 553 9.04 42.03 -19.39
N LEU A 554 7.72 42.00 -19.58
CA LEU A 554 6.96 43.03 -20.27
C LEU A 554 6.19 43.81 -19.22
N SER A 555 6.40 45.12 -19.16
CA SER A 555 5.66 46.06 -18.29
C SER A 555 4.61 46.77 -19.12
N ILE A 556 3.34 46.54 -18.79
CA ILE A 556 2.20 47.08 -19.51
C ILE A 556 1.58 48.20 -18.66
N THR A 557 1.33 49.33 -19.31
CA THR A 557 0.59 50.46 -18.74
C THR A 557 -0.62 50.73 -19.61
N LEU A 558 -1.81 50.65 -19.03
CA LEU A 558 -3.06 51.07 -19.64
C LEU A 558 -3.45 52.42 -19.05
N THR A 559 -3.72 53.41 -19.89
CA THR A 559 -4.17 54.74 -19.46
C THR A 559 -5.53 55.02 -20.07
N GLY A 560 -6.57 55.03 -19.24
CA GLY A 560 -7.90 55.48 -19.63
C GLY A 560 -7.93 57.00 -19.77
N LYS A 561 -8.52 57.49 -20.84
CA LYS A 561 -8.73 58.93 -21.12
C LYS A 561 -10.20 59.28 -21.33
N ASP A 562 -11.05 58.28 -21.16
CA ASP A 562 -12.49 58.41 -21.19
C ASP A 562 -13.08 58.15 -19.81
N ASN A 563 -14.40 58.28 -19.73
CA ASN A 563 -15.14 58.25 -18.47
C ASN A 563 -15.66 56.84 -18.12
N TYR A 564 -15.00 55.78 -18.59
CA TYR A 564 -15.47 54.41 -18.39
C TYR A 564 -14.52 53.56 -17.55
N ASP A 565 -15.07 52.97 -16.48
CA ASP A 565 -14.42 51.90 -15.73
C ASP A 565 -14.44 50.59 -16.52
N ARG A 566 -13.38 49.79 -16.35
CA ARG A 566 -13.15 48.55 -17.09
C ARG A 566 -12.57 47.47 -16.17
N GLU A 567 -13.19 46.29 -16.19
CA GLU A 567 -12.58 45.05 -15.71
C GLU A 567 -11.78 44.42 -16.84
N VAL A 568 -10.49 44.22 -16.63
CA VAL A 568 -9.49 43.86 -17.64
C VAL A 568 -8.90 42.49 -17.34
N ASN A 569 -8.94 41.60 -18.32
CA ASN A 569 -8.12 40.41 -18.38
C ASN A 569 -7.06 40.61 -19.47
N SER A 570 -5.80 40.31 -19.16
CA SER A 570 -4.69 40.43 -20.12
C SER A 570 -3.89 39.15 -20.17
N TYR A 571 -3.54 38.75 -21.38
CA TYR A 571 -2.83 37.50 -21.69
C TYR A 571 -1.70 37.79 -22.68
N LEU A 572 -0.58 37.10 -22.49
CA LEU A 572 0.50 37.04 -23.48
C LEU A 572 0.39 35.70 -24.21
N GLU A 573 0.28 35.70 -25.53
CA GLU A 573 0.08 34.49 -26.35
C GLU A 573 1.21 34.36 -27.38
N ASN A 574 1.38 33.16 -27.95
CA ASN A 574 2.15 33.00 -29.19
C ASN A 574 1.38 33.64 -30.36
N TRP A 575 2.10 34.27 -31.32
CA TRP A 575 1.50 34.84 -32.54
C TRP A 575 1.34 33.82 -33.65
#